data_AF-Q5DAL2-F1
#
_entry.id   AF-Q5DAL2-F1
#
_cell.length_a   1.000
_cell.length_b   1.000
_cell.length_c   1.000
_cell.angle_alpha   90.00
_cell.angle_beta   90.00
_cell.angle_gamma   90.00
#
_symmetry.space_group_name_H-M   'P 1'
#
loop_
_entity.id
_entity.type
_entity.pdbx_description
1 polymer ?
#
loop_
_entity_poly.entity_id
_entity_poly.type
_entity_poly.pdbx_seq_one_letter_code
_entity_poly.pdbx_strand_id
1 'polypeptide(L)'
;MLIRTCVKAICKRIFHKNPNVSIRAITLLDACSKNCGKSFNRELASKDFSQSIKRNFSNLQRIPSLKLIEIFEKWADEFKNDSELALAAGFYSWVKNEYTDLVKQAMDEKKIAKHGHSRLQVAQLRAKEDEDLAQAIALSLKDTTGNSSSSSHPNAQSVSSSNGKSNLYPICSQLPLSSLSMYSTSSPNTTKTTNLRTSKAK
;
A
#
# COMPACT_ATOMS: atom_id res chain seq x y z
N MET A 1 -11.14 -18.60 27.97
CA MET A 1 -10.61 -17.25 28.25
C MET A 1 -9.67 -16.71 27.17
N LEU A 2 -8.83 -17.51 26.53
CA LEU A 2 -7.81 -17.01 25.59
C LEU A 2 -8.36 -16.27 24.37
N ILE A 3 -9.46 -16.75 23.77
CA ILE A 3 -10.08 -16.14 22.58
C ILE A 3 -10.50 -14.68 22.84
N ARG A 4 -11.11 -14.40 24.00
CA ARG A 4 -11.52 -13.05 24.43
C ARG A 4 -10.35 -12.08 24.44
N THR A 5 -9.25 -12.48 25.07
CA THR A 5 -8.04 -11.65 25.18
C THR A 5 -7.41 -11.44 23.80
N CYS A 6 -7.40 -12.48 22.95
CA CYS A 6 -6.91 -12.39 21.59
C CYS A 6 -7.71 -11.39 20.75
N VAL A 7 -9.04 -11.51 20.71
CA VAL A 7 -9.93 -10.59 19.97
C VAL A 7 -9.75 -9.15 20.46
N LYS A 8 -9.66 -8.94 21.79
CA LYS A 8 -9.39 -7.61 22.36
C LYS A 8 -8.04 -7.06 21.93
N ALA A 9 -6.99 -7.88 21.89
CA ALA A 9 -5.66 -7.47 21.45
C ALA A 9 -5.63 -7.10 19.96
N ILE A 10 -6.31 -7.88 19.11
CA ILE A 10 -6.46 -7.59 17.69
C ILE A 10 -7.23 -6.29 17.50
N CYS A 11 -8.37 -6.12 18.19
CA CYS A 11 -9.19 -4.91 18.13
C CYS A 11 -8.39 -3.64 18.47
N LYS A 12 -7.53 -3.69 19.51
CA LYS A 12 -6.62 -2.58 19.83
C LYS A 12 -5.65 -2.24 18.69
N ARG A 13 -5.17 -3.24 17.94
CA ARG A 13 -4.25 -3.04 16.80
C ARG A 13 -4.95 -2.56 15.54
N ILE A 14 -6.23 -2.87 15.35
CA ILE A 14 -7.06 -2.35 14.25
C ILE A 14 -7.14 -0.82 14.33
N PHE A 15 -7.35 -0.25 15.51
CA PHE A 15 -7.47 1.20 15.72
C PHE A 15 -6.14 1.89 16.03
N HIS A 16 -5.02 1.32 15.57
CA HIS A 16 -3.70 1.92 15.76
C HIS A 16 -3.53 3.17 14.87
N LYS A 17 -2.71 4.13 15.31
CA LYS A 17 -2.44 5.37 14.54
C LYS A 17 -1.76 5.11 13.20
N ASN A 18 -0.92 4.07 13.14
CA ASN A 18 -0.22 3.66 11.93
C ASN A 18 -1.13 2.77 11.05
N PRO A 19 -1.51 3.21 9.83
CA PRO A 19 -2.44 2.47 8.97
C PRO A 19 -1.91 1.10 8.56
N ASN A 20 -0.59 0.92 8.43
CA ASN A 20 0.00 -0.38 8.09
C ASN A 20 -0.21 -1.41 9.19
N VAL A 21 -0.17 -0.98 10.46
CA VAL A 21 -0.46 -1.86 11.61
C VAL A 21 -1.93 -2.25 11.61
N SER A 22 -2.82 -1.27 11.37
CA SER A 22 -4.26 -1.48 11.27
C SER A 22 -4.61 -2.49 10.19
N ILE A 23 -4.11 -2.32 8.96
CA ILE A 23 -4.39 -3.21 7.84
C ILE A 23 -3.94 -4.64 8.16
N ARG A 24 -2.73 -4.83 8.72
CA ARG A 24 -2.23 -6.15 9.11
C ARG A 24 -3.10 -6.80 10.18
N ALA A 25 -3.55 -6.03 11.17
CA ALA A 25 -4.45 -6.52 12.22
C ALA A 25 -5.82 -6.90 11.66
N ILE A 26 -6.34 -6.13 10.71
CA ILE A 26 -7.59 -6.40 9.99
C ILE A 26 -7.46 -7.70 9.17
N THR A 27 -6.34 -7.90 8.46
CA THR A 27 -6.07 -9.15 7.74
C THR A 27 -5.93 -10.34 8.68
N LEU A 28 -5.27 -10.16 9.82
CA LEU A 28 -5.18 -11.20 10.84
C LEU A 28 -6.56 -11.57 11.39
N LEU A 29 -7.43 -10.59 11.62
CA LEU A 29 -8.81 -10.82 12.08
C LEU A 29 -9.59 -11.70 11.10
N ASP A 30 -9.50 -11.41 9.79
CA ASP A 30 -10.13 -12.19 8.72
C ASP A 30 -9.58 -13.63 8.66
N ALA A 31 -8.26 -13.79 8.81
CA ALA A 31 -7.65 -15.11 8.88
C ALA A 31 -8.14 -15.89 10.12
N CYS A 32 -8.22 -15.25 11.29
CA CYS A 32 -8.70 -15.90 12.51
C CYS A 32 -10.18 -16.31 12.41
N SER A 33 -11.05 -15.49 11.81
CA SER A 33 -12.47 -15.84 11.65
C SER A 33 -12.67 -17.07 10.77
N LYS A 34 -11.80 -17.26 9.77
CA LYS A 34 -11.82 -18.42 8.85
C LYS A 34 -11.22 -19.68 9.45
N ASN A 35 -10.16 -19.55 10.24
CA ASN A 35 -9.38 -20.70 10.73
C ASN A 35 -9.81 -21.19 12.13
N CYS A 36 -10.32 -20.32 13.00
CA CYS A 36 -10.63 -20.68 14.40
C CYS A 36 -12.08 -21.17 14.62
N GLY A 37 -12.91 -21.15 13.57
CA GLY A 37 -14.28 -21.64 13.59
C GLY A 37 -15.24 -20.85 14.49
N LYS A 38 -16.40 -21.45 14.79
CA LYS A 38 -17.53 -20.79 15.45
C LYS A 38 -17.23 -20.21 16.84
N SER A 39 -16.29 -20.83 17.58
CA SER A 39 -15.89 -20.35 18.91
C SER A 39 -15.29 -18.93 18.89
N PHE A 40 -14.51 -18.60 17.84
CA PHE A 40 -13.95 -17.27 17.63
C PHE A 40 -15.01 -16.30 17.11
N ASN A 41 -15.83 -16.75 16.16
CA ASN A 41 -16.88 -15.92 15.55
C ASN A 41 -17.93 -15.49 16.59
N ARG A 42 -18.26 -16.32 17.58
CA ARG A 42 -19.14 -15.94 18.70
C ARG A 42 -18.57 -14.79 19.53
N GLU A 43 -17.24 -14.73 19.67
CA GLU A 43 -16.59 -13.62 20.37
C GLU A 43 -16.56 -12.34 19.51
N LEU A 44 -16.45 -12.47 18.18
CA LEU A 44 -16.63 -11.35 17.25
C LEU A 44 -18.06 -10.81 17.24
N ALA A 45 -19.05 -11.69 17.43
CA ALA A 45 -20.45 -11.32 17.59
C ALA A 45 -20.79 -10.85 19.02
N SER A 46 -19.80 -10.59 19.88
CA SER A 46 -20.04 -10.04 21.22
C SER A 46 -20.45 -8.57 21.17
N LYS A 47 -21.27 -8.15 22.14
CA LYS A 47 -21.67 -6.74 22.30
C LYS A 47 -20.46 -5.83 22.55
N ASP A 48 -19.52 -6.29 23.37
CA ASP A 48 -18.29 -5.54 23.70
C ASP A 48 -17.46 -5.26 22.44
N PHE A 49 -17.30 -6.26 21.56
CA PHE A 49 -16.59 -6.09 20.31
C PHE A 49 -17.35 -5.14 19.38
N SER A 50 -18.66 -5.33 19.23
CA SER A 50 -19.51 -4.49 18.38
C SER A 50 -19.46 -3.02 18.78
N GLN A 51 -19.61 -2.73 20.07
CA GLN A 51 -19.55 -1.37 20.59
C GLN A 51 -18.15 -0.75 20.45
N SER A 52 -17.10 -1.57 20.61
CA SER A 52 -15.72 -1.13 20.36
C SER A 52 -15.49 -0.78 18.89
N ILE A 53 -16.00 -1.56 17.94
CA ILE A 53 -15.90 -1.24 16.51
C ILE A 53 -16.61 0.08 16.23
N LYS A 54 -17.89 0.20 16.59
CA LYS A 54 -18.70 1.39 16.29
C LYS A 54 -18.10 2.68 16.86
N ARG A 55 -17.60 2.62 18.11
CA ARG A 55 -17.01 3.78 18.78
C ARG A 55 -15.72 4.28 18.11
N ASN A 56 -14.90 3.37 17.59
CA ASN A 56 -13.57 3.71 17.08
C ASN A 56 -13.51 3.82 15.54
N PHE A 57 -14.55 3.38 14.83
CA PHE A 57 -14.58 3.36 13.35
C PHE A 57 -14.41 4.76 12.74
N SER A 58 -15.03 5.78 13.31
CA SER A 58 -14.89 7.17 12.84
C SER A 58 -13.46 7.72 12.90
N ASN A 59 -12.61 7.18 13.79
CA ASN A 59 -11.21 7.57 13.94
C ASN A 59 -10.27 6.82 12.99
N LEU A 60 -10.81 5.85 12.23
CA LEU A 60 -10.02 4.95 11.42
C LEU A 60 -9.63 5.63 10.09
N GLN A 61 -8.37 5.47 9.70
CA GLN A 61 -7.83 6.05 8.46
C GLN A 61 -8.53 5.44 7.23
N ARG A 62 -8.60 6.18 6.11
CA ARG A 62 -9.33 5.77 4.90
C ARG A 62 -9.04 4.33 4.48
N ILE A 63 -7.77 3.99 4.21
CA ILE A 63 -7.40 2.67 3.67
C ILE A 63 -7.80 1.51 4.62
N PRO A 64 -7.44 1.53 5.92
CA PRO A 64 -7.96 0.53 6.86
C PRO A 64 -9.50 0.47 6.94
N SER A 65 -10.21 1.60 6.87
CA SER A 65 -11.68 1.62 6.87
C SER A 65 -12.28 0.89 5.69
N LEU A 66 -11.75 1.12 4.48
CA LEU A 66 -12.17 0.40 3.28
C LEU A 66 -11.93 -1.10 3.41
N LYS A 67 -10.77 -1.50 3.98
CA LYS A 67 -10.46 -2.92 4.20
C LYS A 67 -11.38 -3.58 5.23
N LEU A 68 -11.74 -2.86 6.29
CA LEU A 68 -12.65 -3.35 7.31
C LEU A 68 -14.08 -3.50 6.78
N ILE A 69 -14.53 -2.58 5.93
CA ILE A 69 -15.82 -2.66 5.21
C ILE A 69 -15.87 -3.93 4.35
N GLU A 70 -14.80 -4.24 3.63
CA GLU A 70 -14.71 -5.45 2.80
C GLU A 70 -14.88 -6.74 3.63
N ILE A 71 -14.38 -6.76 4.86
CA ILE A 71 -14.56 -7.91 5.76
C ILE A 71 -15.98 -7.96 6.30
N PHE A 72 -16.58 -6.83 6.65
CA PHE A 72 -17.98 -6.80 7.09
C PHE A 72 -18.94 -7.25 6.00
N GLU A 73 -18.69 -6.88 4.74
CA GLU A 73 -19.44 -7.38 3.58
C GLU A 73 -19.38 -8.91 3.52
N LYS A 74 -18.19 -9.50 3.66
CA LYS A 74 -18.02 -10.97 3.68
C LYS A 74 -18.74 -11.61 4.86
N TRP A 75 -18.61 -11.02 6.06
CA TRP A 75 -19.27 -11.52 7.26
C TRP A 75 -20.79 -11.45 7.16
N ALA A 76 -21.36 -10.46 6.45
CA ALA A 76 -22.79 -10.40 6.21
C ALA A 76 -23.28 -11.61 5.40
N ASP A 77 -22.50 -12.07 4.42
CA ASP A 77 -22.83 -13.26 3.63
C ASP A 77 -22.55 -14.58 4.36
N GLU A 78 -21.42 -14.66 5.07
CA GLU A 78 -20.99 -15.87 5.78
C GLU A 78 -21.83 -16.15 7.04
N PHE A 79 -22.29 -15.11 7.75
CA PHE A 79 -22.96 -15.25 9.05
C PHE A 79 -24.49 -15.11 8.99
N LYS A 80 -25.10 -14.86 7.83
CA LYS A 80 -26.56 -14.68 7.68
C LYS A 80 -27.42 -15.85 8.15
N ASN A 81 -26.87 -17.06 8.14
CA ASN A 81 -27.60 -18.28 8.49
C ASN A 81 -27.56 -18.59 10.00
N ASP A 82 -26.74 -17.88 10.78
CA ASP A 82 -26.52 -18.19 12.20
C ASP A 82 -26.96 -17.03 13.09
N SER A 83 -28.05 -17.23 13.84
CA SER A 83 -28.62 -16.21 14.72
C SER A 83 -27.64 -15.77 15.82
N GLU A 84 -26.75 -16.67 16.28
CA GLU A 84 -25.73 -16.32 17.28
C GLU A 84 -24.69 -15.32 16.75
N LEU A 85 -24.57 -15.22 15.42
CA LEU A 85 -23.63 -14.33 14.73
C LEU A 85 -24.31 -13.10 14.13
N ALA A 86 -25.60 -12.89 14.40
CA ALA A 86 -26.39 -11.79 13.82
C ALA A 86 -25.78 -10.41 14.07
N LEU A 87 -25.13 -10.20 15.22
CA LEU A 87 -24.43 -8.95 15.53
C LEU A 87 -23.24 -8.70 14.59
N ALA A 88 -22.52 -9.75 14.20
CA ALA A 88 -21.42 -9.66 13.27
C ALA A 88 -21.92 -9.47 11.82
N ALA A 89 -22.97 -10.18 11.42
CA ALA A 89 -23.62 -9.98 10.12
C ALA A 89 -24.17 -8.55 9.95
N GLY A 90 -24.66 -7.95 11.04
CA GLY A 90 -25.20 -6.59 11.06
C GLY A 90 -24.18 -5.46 10.90
N PHE A 91 -22.87 -5.73 10.97
CA PHE A 91 -21.86 -4.67 10.81
C PHE A 91 -21.92 -4.01 9.44
N TYR A 92 -22.12 -4.79 8.38
CA TYR A 92 -22.19 -4.24 7.03
C TYR A 92 -23.38 -3.31 6.85
N SER A 93 -24.57 -3.72 7.33
CA SER A 93 -25.78 -2.88 7.29
C SER A 93 -25.59 -1.59 8.09
N TRP A 94 -24.92 -1.67 9.24
CA TRP A 94 -24.59 -0.49 10.04
C TRP A 94 -23.65 0.47 9.28
N VAL A 95 -22.54 -0.03 8.72
CA VAL A 95 -21.59 0.82 7.99
C VAL A 95 -22.23 1.39 6.72
N LYS A 96 -23.07 0.61 6.02
CA LYS A 96 -23.80 1.07 4.83
C LYS A 96 -24.72 2.25 5.12
N ASN A 97 -25.37 2.25 6.27
CA ASN A 97 -26.28 3.33 6.65
C ASN A 97 -25.54 4.57 7.17
N GLU A 98 -24.46 4.39 7.93
CA GLU A 98 -23.76 5.49 8.60
C GLU A 98 -22.61 6.09 7.75
N TYR A 99 -22.00 5.31 6.86
CA TYR A 99 -20.83 5.71 6.04
C TYR A 99 -21.02 5.34 4.56
N THR A 100 -22.13 5.79 3.96
CA THR A 100 -22.47 5.56 2.54
C THR A 100 -21.34 5.92 1.58
N ASP A 101 -20.65 7.05 1.79
CA ASP A 101 -19.55 7.51 0.96
C ASP A 101 -18.33 6.57 0.99
N LEU A 102 -17.98 6.05 2.17
CA LEU A 102 -16.89 5.09 2.31
C LEU A 102 -17.24 3.75 1.65
N VAL A 103 -18.50 3.32 1.75
CA VAL A 103 -18.96 2.10 1.06
C VAL A 103 -18.90 2.25 -0.46
N LYS A 104 -19.28 3.42 -0.99
CA LYS A 104 -19.15 3.72 -2.42
C LYS A 104 -17.69 3.66 -2.88
N GLN A 105 -16.79 4.28 -2.12
CA GLN A 105 -15.34 4.22 -2.39
C GLN A 105 -14.81 2.78 -2.33
N ALA A 106 -15.24 1.99 -1.36
CA ALA A 106 -14.83 0.58 -1.25
C ALA A 106 -15.28 -0.22 -2.49
N MET A 107 -16.48 0.03 -2.99
CA MET A 107 -16.99 -0.60 -4.22
C MET A 107 -16.19 -0.18 -5.45
N ASP A 108 -15.84 1.09 -5.57
CA ASP A 108 -15.07 1.60 -6.71
C ASP A 108 -13.62 1.09 -6.70
N GLU A 109 -12.97 1.03 -5.53
CA GLU A 109 -11.63 0.43 -5.39
C GLU A 109 -11.65 -1.08 -5.73
N LYS A 110 -12.73 -1.78 -5.38
CA LYS A 110 -12.94 -3.19 -5.77
C LYS A 110 -13.13 -3.34 -7.30
N LYS A 111 -13.77 -2.37 -7.96
CA LYS A 111 -13.85 -2.32 -9.44
C LYS A 111 -12.49 -2.05 -10.06
N ILE A 112 -11.71 -1.13 -9.49
CA ILE A 112 -10.34 -0.82 -9.97
C ILE A 112 -9.40 -1.99 -9.74
N ALA A 113 -9.53 -2.76 -8.65
CA ALA A 113 -8.73 -3.97 -8.44
C ALA A 113 -9.13 -5.10 -9.39
N LYS A 114 -10.42 -5.23 -9.73
CA LYS A 114 -10.92 -6.18 -10.73
C LYS A 114 -10.59 -5.77 -12.17
N HIS A 115 -10.57 -4.47 -12.46
CA HIS A 115 -10.10 -3.86 -13.71
C HIS A 115 -8.65 -3.38 -13.58
N GLY A 116 -7.91 -3.89 -12.60
CA GLY A 116 -6.48 -3.67 -12.49
C GLY A 116 -5.96 -4.28 -13.77
N HIS A 117 -5.55 -3.42 -14.71
CA HIS A 117 -5.57 -3.73 -16.12
C HIS A 117 -5.04 -5.14 -16.30
N SER A 118 -5.89 -6.04 -16.80
CA SER A 118 -5.42 -7.38 -17.14
C SER A 118 -4.09 -7.19 -17.88
N ARG A 119 -3.06 -8.00 -17.60
CA ARG A 119 -1.75 -7.85 -18.26
C ARG A 119 -1.91 -7.71 -19.80
N LEU A 120 -2.98 -8.32 -20.34
CA LEU A 120 -3.46 -8.18 -21.70
C LEU A 120 -3.95 -6.77 -22.06
N GLN A 121 -4.77 -6.13 -21.23
CA GLN A 121 -5.30 -4.78 -21.43
C GLN A 121 -4.19 -3.71 -21.35
N VAL A 122 -3.18 -3.88 -20.46
CA VAL A 122 -2.00 -3.00 -20.46
C VAL A 122 -1.20 -3.12 -21.76
N ALA A 123 -1.00 -4.36 -22.24
CA ALA A 123 -0.29 -4.60 -23.48
C ALA A 123 -1.06 -4.03 -24.69
N GLN A 124 -2.40 -4.14 -24.68
CA GLN A 124 -3.26 -3.61 -25.73
C GLN A 124 -3.26 -2.08 -25.78
N LEU A 125 -3.28 -1.42 -24.62
CA LEU A 125 -3.19 0.05 -24.56
C LEU A 125 -1.83 0.54 -25.06
N ARG A 126 -0.74 -0.12 -24.65
CA ARG A 126 0.61 0.21 -25.16
C ARG A 126 0.74 0.01 -26.67
N ALA A 127 0.22 -1.10 -27.19
CA ALA A 127 0.23 -1.34 -28.64
C ALA A 127 -0.55 -0.26 -29.40
N LYS A 128 -1.67 0.21 -28.85
CA LYS A 128 -2.44 1.30 -29.44
C LYS A 128 -1.71 2.65 -29.38
N GLU A 129 -1.06 2.96 -28.26
CA GLU A 129 -0.23 4.17 -28.12
C GLU A 129 0.94 4.16 -29.12
N ASP A 130 1.57 3.01 -29.33
CA ASP A 130 2.67 2.84 -30.31
C ASP A 130 2.19 3.01 -31.76
N GLU A 131 0.98 2.55 -32.11
CA GLU A 131 0.38 2.76 -33.45
C GLU A 131 0.04 4.23 -33.71
N ASP A 132 -0.59 4.91 -32.75
CA ASP A 132 -0.92 6.33 -32.88
C ASP A 132 0.36 7.19 -33.03
N LEU A 133 1.43 6.82 -32.32
CA LEU A 133 2.73 7.48 -32.46
C LEU A 133 3.34 7.29 -33.85
N ALA A 134 3.27 6.07 -34.40
CA ALA A 134 3.80 5.77 -35.74
C ALA A 134 3.05 6.55 -36.82
N GLN A 135 1.72 6.67 -36.70
CA GLN A 135 0.91 7.45 -37.63
C GLN A 135 1.23 8.95 -37.58
N ALA A 136 1.44 9.52 -36.39
CA ALA A 136 1.81 10.92 -36.24
C ALA A 136 3.18 11.25 -36.89
N ILE A 137 4.15 10.34 -36.77
CA ILE A 137 5.46 10.46 -37.43
C ILE A 137 5.31 10.37 -38.95
N ALA A 138 4.51 9.43 -39.45
CA ALA A 138 4.30 9.24 -40.88
C ALA A 138 3.56 10.43 -41.53
N LEU A 139 2.55 10.98 -40.85
CA LEU A 139 1.85 12.20 -41.28
C LEU A 139 2.80 13.40 -41.30
N SER A 140 3.62 13.56 -40.26
CA SER A 140 4.64 14.63 -40.23
C SER A 140 5.66 14.50 -41.36
N LEU A 141 6.11 13.28 -41.68
CA LEU A 141 7.00 13.04 -42.81
C LEU A 141 6.30 13.34 -44.15
N LYS A 142 5.03 12.92 -44.31
CA LYS A 142 4.25 13.15 -45.53
C LYS A 142 4.07 14.66 -45.79
N ASP A 143 3.71 15.43 -44.78
CA ASP A 143 3.48 16.87 -44.91
C ASP A 143 4.78 17.66 -45.17
N THR A 144 5.93 17.19 -44.66
CA THR A 144 7.24 17.81 -44.98
C THR A 144 7.74 17.56 -46.41
N THR A 145 7.20 16.56 -47.12
CA THR A 145 7.61 16.28 -48.52
C THR A 145 6.81 17.06 -49.57
N GLY A 146 5.79 17.82 -49.16
CA GLY A 146 4.84 18.47 -50.07
C GLY A 146 4.82 20.00 -50.10
N ASN A 147 5.54 20.72 -49.23
CA ASN A 147 5.46 22.18 -49.22
C ASN A 147 6.81 22.88 -48.95
N SER A 148 7.50 23.21 -50.04
CA SER A 148 8.50 24.27 -50.08
C SER A 148 7.81 25.63 -50.04
N SER A 149 7.34 26.09 -48.87
CA SER A 149 7.21 27.52 -48.52
C SER A 149 6.68 27.72 -47.09
N SER A 150 7.18 28.78 -46.45
CA SER A 150 6.89 29.28 -45.10
C SER A 150 7.58 28.54 -43.94
N SER A 151 8.84 28.94 -43.76
CA SER A 151 9.52 28.98 -42.48
C SER A 151 8.75 29.81 -41.45
N SER A 152 8.43 29.21 -40.31
CA SER A 152 8.22 29.93 -39.05
C SER A 152 8.74 29.08 -37.90
N HIS A 153 10.07 29.05 -37.78
CA HIS A 153 10.72 28.85 -36.49
C HIS A 153 10.32 30.01 -35.57
N PRO A 154 9.90 29.78 -34.33
CA PRO A 154 9.95 30.84 -33.33
C PRO A 154 11.43 31.18 -33.11
N ASN A 155 11.68 32.47 -33.27
CA ASN A 155 12.95 33.17 -33.15
C ASN A 155 13.70 32.81 -31.85
N ALA A 156 14.96 32.41 -31.98
CA ALA A 156 15.93 32.47 -30.91
C ALA A 156 17.26 33.03 -31.44
N GLN A 157 17.47 34.32 -31.25
CA GLN A 157 18.77 35.00 -31.10
C GLN A 157 18.49 36.34 -30.39
N SER A 158 19.10 36.66 -29.26
CA SER A 158 20.54 36.89 -29.16
C SER A 158 21.06 36.70 -27.74
N VAL A 159 22.31 36.27 -27.73
CA VAL A 159 23.20 36.10 -26.59
C VAL A 159 23.74 37.45 -26.10
N SER A 160 23.77 37.60 -24.78
CA SER A 160 24.71 38.46 -24.05
C SER A 160 25.28 37.63 -22.88
N SER A 161 26.55 37.25 -23.01
CA SER A 161 27.52 36.97 -21.94
C SER A 161 27.19 35.93 -20.85
N SER A 162 27.78 34.73 -20.96
CA SER A 162 28.86 34.21 -20.09
C SER A 162 28.88 32.67 -20.06
N ASN A 163 30.09 32.12 -20.02
CA ASN A 163 30.44 30.69 -20.06
C ASN A 163 29.58 29.79 -19.15
N GLY A 164 29.03 28.70 -19.71
CA GLY A 164 28.49 27.59 -18.93
C GLY A 164 27.99 26.45 -19.80
N LYS A 165 28.67 25.29 -19.77
CA LYS A 165 28.25 24.04 -20.41
C LYS A 165 26.98 23.52 -19.72
N SER A 166 25.85 23.41 -20.41
CA SER A 166 24.61 22.87 -19.86
C SER A 166 24.51 21.35 -20.07
N ASN A 167 24.62 20.60 -18.98
CA ASN A 167 24.29 19.17 -18.91
C ASN A 167 22.77 18.98 -18.75
N LEU A 168 22.20 17.95 -19.39
CA LEU A 168 20.76 17.67 -19.43
C LEU A 168 20.22 16.82 -18.25
N TYR A 169 20.99 16.68 -17.17
CA TYR A 169 20.58 15.98 -15.95
C TYR A 169 20.84 16.87 -14.72
N PRO A 170 19.98 16.83 -13.68
CA PRO A 170 20.27 17.53 -12.43
C PRO A 170 21.50 16.90 -11.77
N ILE A 171 22.54 17.70 -11.55
CA ILE A 171 23.75 17.27 -10.86
C ILE A 171 23.41 17.13 -9.36
N CYS A 172 23.59 15.93 -8.81
CA CYS A 172 23.50 15.72 -7.36
C CYS A 172 24.77 16.32 -6.74
N SER A 173 24.62 17.36 -5.91
CA SER A 173 25.72 17.98 -5.18
C SER A 173 26.35 16.99 -4.20
N GLN A 174 27.51 16.47 -4.59
CA GLN A 174 28.45 15.77 -3.71
C GLN A 174 29.02 16.75 -2.67
N LEU A 175 29.01 16.32 -1.41
CA LEU A 175 29.79 16.87 -0.31
C LEU A 175 31.29 16.85 -0.67
N PRO A 176 32.09 17.86 -0.30
CA PRO A 176 33.51 17.86 -0.62
C PRO A 176 34.27 16.87 0.28
N LEU A 177 34.93 15.91 -0.36
CA LEU A 177 36.02 15.12 0.23
C LEU A 177 37.34 15.57 -0.43
N SER A 178 38.29 16.03 0.38
CA SER A 178 39.74 16.11 0.08
C SER A 178 40.45 15.99 1.43
N SER A 179 40.88 14.78 1.81
CA SER A 179 42.28 14.28 1.81
C SER A 179 43.14 14.99 2.88
N LEU A 180 43.97 14.36 3.73
CA LEU A 180 44.61 13.04 3.73
C LEU A 180 45.16 12.75 5.15
N SER A 181 45.31 11.45 5.46
CA SER A 181 46.27 10.85 6.42
C SER A 181 45.96 10.90 7.92
N MET A 182 45.79 9.73 8.55
CA MET A 182 46.92 8.98 9.10
C MET A 182 46.49 7.54 9.44
N TYR A 183 47.34 6.61 9.03
CA TYR A 183 47.47 5.28 9.59
C TYR A 183 47.47 5.31 11.14
N SER A 184 46.73 4.41 11.77
CA SER A 184 47.27 3.51 12.80
C SER A 184 46.19 2.57 13.30
N THR A 185 46.59 1.31 13.30
CA THR A 185 45.88 0.09 13.66
C THR A 185 45.42 0.04 15.12
N SER A 186 44.19 -0.42 15.36
CA SER A 186 43.94 -1.46 16.37
C SER A 186 42.55 -2.07 16.19
N SER A 187 42.54 -3.35 15.81
CA SER A 187 41.40 -4.25 15.89
C SER A 187 41.17 -4.65 17.36
N PRO A 188 39.99 -5.17 17.73
CA PRO A 188 39.90 -6.61 17.67
C PRO A 188 38.54 -7.13 17.17
N ASN A 189 38.63 -8.04 16.21
CA ASN A 189 37.67 -9.08 15.96
C ASN A 189 37.98 -10.24 16.94
N THR A 190 36.98 -10.90 17.52
CA THR A 190 37.19 -12.20 18.16
C THR A 190 36.00 -13.11 17.89
N THR A 191 36.24 -14.13 17.06
CA THR A 191 35.40 -15.32 16.96
C THR A 191 36.16 -16.51 17.55
N LYS A 192 35.40 -17.34 18.30
CA LYS A 192 35.63 -18.75 18.66
C LYS A 192 36.86 -19.08 19.54
N THR A 193 36.64 -19.86 20.61
CA THR A 193 37.03 -21.29 20.67
C THR A 193 36.61 -21.96 21.99
N THR A 194 36.06 -23.15 21.81
CA THR A 194 35.79 -24.30 22.69
C THR A 194 36.89 -24.65 23.70
N ASN A 195 36.55 -24.95 24.97
CA ASN A 195 36.71 -26.29 25.59
C ASN A 195 36.51 -26.34 27.12
N LEU A 196 35.84 -27.43 27.51
CA LEU A 196 35.94 -28.24 28.73
C LEU A 196 37.13 -27.97 29.68
N ARG A 197 36.89 -28.03 31.01
CA ARG A 197 37.35 -29.11 31.94
C ARG A 197 37.49 -28.64 33.41
N THR A 198 36.65 -29.24 34.27
CA THR A 198 36.85 -29.71 35.67
C THR A 198 37.15 -28.79 36.88
N SER A 199 36.32 -29.02 37.91
CA SER A 199 36.64 -29.40 39.32
C SER A 199 37.08 -28.37 40.38
N LYS A 200 36.15 -28.18 41.36
CA LYS A 200 36.24 -28.62 42.77
C LYS A 200 37.11 -27.81 43.77
N ALA A 201 36.44 -27.42 44.87
CA ALA A 201 36.92 -27.15 46.25
C ALA A 201 38.03 -26.09 46.40
N LYS A 202 37.98 -25.16 47.34
CA LYS A 202 37.71 -25.29 48.78
C LYS A 202 37.43 -23.88 49.33
#